data_AF-A0A7J7KEK2-F1
#
_entry.id   AF-A0A7J7KEK2-F1
#
_cell.length_a   1.000
_cell.length_b   1.000
_cell.length_c   1.000
_cell.angle_alpha   90.00
_cell.angle_beta   90.00
_cell.angle_gamma   90.00
#
_symmetry.space_group_name_H-M   'P 1'
#
loop_
_entity.id
_entity.type
_entity.pdbx_description
1 polymer ?
#
loop_
_entity_poly.entity_id
_entity_poly.type
_entity_poly.pdbx_seq_one_letter_code
_entity_poly.pdbx_strand_id
1 'polypeptide(L)'
;MNEICYEKVIEQVRNGEQVMVFVHARNETVRTGMSLRESAKQHGDTSYFKPEQTAGYGDALKSVGRSRNKQLKELFADGLGIHHAGMLRQDRNLVEKYFSEGYIKCLICTATLAWGVNLPAHAVIIKGTDIYDAKKGMFVDLGILDIQQIFGRAGRPQFDEYGHGTIITTYDKLSHYLSLLTQQNPIESQFEVGLTDNLNAEICLGTVTNLEEAVQWLSYTYMFVRMRYNPLVYGITYGQLSNDPNLEGHRRKLCIQAGKKLDKAQMIRFDEGRATFMLRTSGERLVTTISNMTPWR
;
A
#
# COMPACT_ATOMS: atom_id res chain seq x y z
N MET A 1 -2.16 -1.94 -23.06
CA MET A 1 -2.25 -2.53 -21.70
C MET A 1 -3.25 -3.69 -21.61
N ASN A 2 -4.51 -3.55 -22.04
CA ASN A 2 -5.49 -4.66 -21.96
C ASN A 2 -5.04 -5.91 -22.75
N GLU A 3 -4.50 -5.73 -23.95
CA GLU A 3 -3.98 -6.81 -24.79
C GLU A 3 -2.82 -7.55 -24.11
N ILE A 4 -1.79 -6.82 -23.66
CA ILE A 4 -0.68 -7.41 -22.88
C ILE A 4 -1.18 -8.11 -21.61
N CYS A 5 -2.16 -7.53 -20.92
CA CYS A 5 -2.77 -8.16 -19.76
C CYS A 5 -3.47 -9.47 -20.13
N TYR A 6 -4.17 -9.51 -21.26
CA TYR A 6 -4.79 -10.72 -21.79
C TYR A 6 -3.75 -11.79 -22.11
N GLU A 7 -2.69 -11.43 -22.85
CA GLU A 7 -1.58 -12.33 -23.19
C GLU A 7 -0.95 -12.97 -21.94
N LYS A 8 -0.70 -12.16 -20.91
CA LYS A 8 -0.12 -12.64 -19.64
C LYS A 8 -1.10 -13.49 -18.84
N VAL A 9 -2.40 -13.18 -18.87
CA VAL A 9 -3.41 -14.02 -18.22
C VAL A 9 -3.53 -15.37 -18.93
N ILE A 10 -3.63 -15.39 -20.27
CA ILE A 10 -3.87 -16.63 -21.01
C ILE A 10 -2.66 -17.57 -20.96
N GLU A 11 -1.44 -17.03 -20.89
CA GLU A 11 -0.21 -17.81 -20.68
C GLU A 11 -0.31 -18.71 -19.44
N GLN A 12 -0.80 -18.17 -18.33
CA GLN A 12 -0.96 -18.91 -17.07
C GLN A 12 -2.21 -19.80 -17.09
N VAL A 13 -3.35 -19.27 -17.56
CA VAL A 13 -4.62 -20.01 -17.56
C VAL A 13 -4.57 -21.26 -18.47
N ARG A 14 -3.79 -21.23 -19.56
CA ARG A 14 -3.54 -22.41 -20.42
C ARG A 14 -2.80 -23.53 -19.68
N ASN A 15 -2.00 -23.21 -18.66
CA ASN A 15 -1.35 -24.19 -17.79
C ASN A 15 -2.29 -24.68 -16.67
N GLY A 16 -3.55 -24.24 -16.66
CA GLY A 16 -4.55 -24.59 -15.64
C GLY A 16 -4.45 -23.76 -14.36
N GLU A 17 -3.52 -22.80 -14.32
CA GLU A 17 -3.20 -21.97 -13.16
C GLU A 17 -4.22 -20.85 -12.97
N GLN A 18 -4.34 -20.37 -11.72
CA GLN A 18 -5.20 -19.24 -11.37
C GLN A 18 -4.40 -17.95 -11.33
N VAL A 19 -5.00 -16.88 -11.84
CA VAL A 19 -4.37 -15.56 -11.96
C VAL A 19 -5.16 -14.50 -11.23
N MET A 20 -4.47 -13.62 -10.48
CA MET A 20 -5.04 -12.37 -9.99
C MET A 20 -4.55 -11.18 -10.78
N VAL A 21 -5.46 -10.32 -11.23
CA VAL A 21 -5.15 -9.07 -11.93
C VAL A 21 -5.51 -7.90 -11.02
N PHE A 22 -4.49 -7.18 -10.55
CA PHE A 22 -4.62 -6.00 -9.72
C PHE A 22 -4.77 -4.74 -10.58
N VAL A 23 -5.81 -3.96 -10.30
CA VAL A 23 -6.11 -2.67 -10.91
C VAL A 23 -6.33 -1.59 -9.85
N HIS A 24 -6.32 -0.32 -10.25
CA HIS A 24 -6.29 0.81 -9.30
C HIS A 24 -7.66 1.44 -9.03
N ALA A 25 -8.70 1.05 -9.77
CA ALA A 25 -10.04 1.58 -9.58
C ALA A 25 -11.13 0.50 -9.58
N ARG A 26 -12.21 0.74 -8.82
CA ARG A 26 -13.34 -0.20 -8.68
C ARG A 26 -14.07 -0.44 -10.00
N ASN A 27 -14.25 0.61 -10.79
CA ASN A 27 -14.85 0.50 -12.13
C ASN A 27 -13.91 -0.19 -13.12
N GLU A 28 -12.61 -0.10 -12.90
CA GLU A 28 -11.60 -0.75 -13.75
C GLU A 28 -11.60 -2.27 -13.58
N THR A 29 -11.99 -2.81 -12.42
CA THR A 29 -12.09 -4.27 -12.27
C THR A 29 -13.10 -4.86 -13.26
N VAL A 30 -14.27 -4.23 -13.36
CA VAL A 30 -15.34 -4.63 -14.29
C VAL A 30 -14.89 -4.42 -15.73
N ARG A 31 -14.34 -3.25 -16.07
CA ARG A 31 -13.89 -2.93 -17.43
C ARG A 31 -12.82 -3.91 -17.91
N THR A 32 -11.85 -4.23 -17.04
CA THR A 32 -10.79 -5.18 -17.35
C THR A 32 -11.35 -6.59 -17.48
N GLY A 33 -12.22 -7.04 -16.56
CA GLY A 33 -12.88 -8.35 -16.65
C GLY A 33 -13.68 -8.53 -17.94
N MET A 34 -14.45 -7.51 -18.33
CA MET A 34 -15.18 -7.51 -19.60
C MET A 34 -14.25 -7.50 -20.82
N SER A 35 -13.15 -6.75 -20.77
CA SER A 35 -12.14 -6.74 -21.85
C SER A 35 -11.48 -8.11 -22.00
N LEU A 36 -11.08 -8.76 -20.90
CA LEU A 36 -10.47 -10.09 -20.92
C LEU A 36 -11.43 -11.14 -21.47
N ARG A 37 -12.71 -11.08 -21.05
CA ARG A 37 -13.78 -11.92 -21.57
C ARG A 37 -13.93 -11.79 -23.08
N GLU A 38 -13.95 -10.56 -23.58
CA GLU A 38 -14.11 -10.30 -25.02
C GLU A 38 -12.88 -10.78 -25.81
N SER A 39 -11.68 -10.50 -25.32
CA SER A 39 -10.44 -11.03 -25.90
C SER A 39 -10.43 -12.57 -25.93
N ALA A 40 -10.88 -13.24 -24.87
CA ALA A 40 -10.97 -14.70 -24.82
C ALA A 40 -11.98 -15.28 -25.82
N LYS A 41 -13.05 -14.55 -26.15
CA LYS A 41 -13.99 -14.95 -27.20
C LYS A 41 -13.40 -14.78 -28.59
N GLN A 42 -12.78 -13.63 -28.84
CA GLN A 42 -12.18 -13.30 -30.14
C GLN A 42 -11.07 -14.28 -30.53
N HIS A 43 -10.27 -14.74 -29.56
CA HIS A 43 -9.17 -15.68 -29.79
C HIS A 43 -9.58 -17.16 -29.64
N GLY A 44 -10.85 -17.45 -29.29
CA GLY A 44 -11.33 -18.82 -29.10
C GLY A 44 -10.82 -19.52 -27.84
N ASP A 45 -10.27 -18.77 -26.88
CA ASP A 45 -9.65 -19.27 -25.65
C ASP A 45 -10.64 -19.45 -24.48
N THR A 46 -11.93 -19.23 -24.70
CA THR A 46 -12.96 -19.23 -23.64
C THR A 46 -13.02 -20.55 -22.85
N SER A 47 -12.68 -21.68 -23.48
CA SER A 47 -12.65 -23.00 -22.83
C SER A 47 -11.63 -23.09 -21.69
N TYR A 48 -10.48 -22.42 -21.81
CA TYR A 48 -9.42 -22.48 -20.80
C TYR A 48 -9.82 -21.81 -19.48
N PHE A 49 -10.69 -20.80 -19.53
CA PHE A 49 -11.18 -20.12 -18.34
C PHE A 49 -12.26 -20.92 -17.60
N LYS A 50 -12.92 -21.86 -18.27
CA LYS A 50 -14.03 -22.60 -17.64
C LYS A 50 -13.48 -23.66 -16.67
N PRO A 51 -13.99 -23.70 -15.43
CA PRO A 51 -13.63 -24.76 -14.51
C PRO A 51 -14.27 -26.10 -14.91
N GLU A 52 -13.78 -27.16 -14.30
CA GLU A 52 -14.34 -28.50 -14.45
C GLU A 52 -15.82 -28.53 -14.02
N GLN A 53 -16.66 -29.18 -14.83
CA GLN A 53 -18.11 -29.22 -14.64
C GLN A 53 -18.50 -30.23 -13.56
N THR A 54 -18.29 -29.83 -12.31
CA THR A 54 -18.63 -30.62 -11.12
C THR A 54 -20.01 -30.24 -10.55
N ALA A 55 -20.60 -31.11 -9.72
CA ALA A 55 -21.83 -30.77 -8.99
C ALA A 55 -21.66 -29.49 -8.14
N GLY A 56 -20.49 -29.31 -7.53
CA GLY A 56 -20.15 -28.11 -6.77
C GLY A 56 -20.16 -26.83 -7.61
N TYR A 57 -19.70 -26.89 -8.86
CA TYR A 57 -19.78 -25.76 -9.78
C TYR A 57 -21.24 -25.40 -10.13
N GLY A 58 -22.10 -26.40 -10.30
CA GLY A 58 -23.54 -26.18 -10.52
C GLY A 58 -24.22 -25.44 -9.37
N ASP A 59 -23.86 -25.75 -8.13
CA ASP A 59 -24.37 -25.03 -6.96
C ASP A 59 -23.73 -23.64 -6.79
N ALA A 60 -22.46 -23.49 -7.19
CA ALA A 60 -21.81 -22.18 -7.25
C ALA A 60 -22.53 -21.24 -8.23
N LEU A 61 -22.90 -21.72 -9.42
CA LEU A 61 -23.69 -20.95 -10.39
C LEU A 61 -25.04 -20.50 -9.82
N LYS A 62 -25.75 -21.37 -9.09
CA LYS A 62 -27.02 -21.00 -8.43
C LYS A 62 -26.81 -19.95 -7.34
N SER A 63 -25.76 -20.11 -6.53
CA SER A 63 -25.42 -19.19 -5.44
C SER A 63 -25.08 -17.80 -5.96
N VAL A 64 -24.17 -17.72 -6.95
CA VAL A 64 -23.83 -16.46 -7.63
C VAL A 64 -25.03 -15.88 -8.37
N GLY A 65 -25.88 -16.72 -8.97
CA GLY A 65 -27.13 -16.31 -9.63
C GLY A 65 -28.10 -15.54 -8.72
N ARG A 66 -28.07 -15.78 -7.40
CA ARG A 66 -28.88 -15.04 -6.40
C ARG A 66 -28.30 -13.67 -6.05
N SER A 67 -27.05 -13.38 -6.46
CA SER A 67 -26.45 -12.07 -6.25
C SER A 67 -27.20 -10.97 -7.01
N ARG A 68 -27.25 -9.78 -6.40
CA ARG A 68 -27.77 -8.55 -7.03
C ARG A 68 -26.76 -7.93 -7.99
N ASN A 69 -25.48 -8.32 -7.92
CA ASN A 69 -24.44 -7.82 -8.80
C ASN A 69 -24.50 -8.50 -10.17
N LYS A 70 -24.96 -7.77 -11.19
CA LYS A 70 -25.10 -8.30 -12.56
C LYS A 70 -23.75 -8.64 -13.18
N GLN A 71 -22.76 -7.78 -12.98
CA GLN A 71 -21.42 -7.94 -13.52
C GLN A 71 -20.74 -9.19 -12.98
N LEU A 72 -20.90 -9.46 -11.68
CA LEU A 72 -20.39 -10.69 -11.06
C LEU A 72 -21.01 -11.94 -11.70
N LYS A 73 -22.33 -11.95 -11.91
CA LYS A 73 -23.03 -13.09 -12.52
C LYS A 73 -22.57 -13.37 -13.94
N GLU A 74 -22.41 -12.32 -14.73
CA GLU A 74 -21.99 -12.43 -16.13
C GLU A 74 -20.55 -12.92 -16.24
N LEU A 75 -19.63 -12.41 -15.43
CA LEU A 75 -18.22 -12.80 -15.47
C LEU A 75 -17.99 -14.22 -14.90
N PHE A 76 -18.72 -14.59 -13.84
CA PHE A 76 -18.53 -15.88 -13.18
C PHE A 76 -18.79 -17.07 -14.12
N ALA A 77 -19.82 -16.96 -14.98
CA ALA A 77 -20.14 -18.00 -15.97
C ALA A 77 -19.03 -18.23 -17.01
N ASP A 78 -18.16 -17.23 -17.21
CA ASP A 78 -17.01 -17.25 -18.10
C ASP A 78 -15.70 -17.51 -17.35
N GLY A 79 -15.75 -17.95 -16.08
CA GLY A 79 -14.57 -18.27 -15.27
C GLY A 79 -13.81 -17.06 -14.73
N LEU A 80 -14.43 -15.87 -14.81
CA LEU A 80 -13.86 -14.59 -14.40
C LEU A 80 -14.53 -14.08 -13.11
N GLY A 81 -13.77 -13.43 -12.25
CA GLY A 81 -14.26 -12.83 -11.01
C GLY A 81 -13.87 -11.36 -10.88
N ILE A 82 -14.64 -10.61 -10.10
CA ILE A 82 -14.27 -9.25 -9.67
C ILE A 82 -14.27 -9.15 -8.15
N HIS A 83 -13.35 -8.37 -7.59
CA HIS A 83 -13.32 -8.09 -6.14
C HIS A 83 -12.87 -6.67 -5.84
N HIS A 84 -13.70 -5.92 -5.13
CA HIS A 84 -13.33 -4.60 -4.62
C HIS A 84 -14.15 -4.22 -3.40
N ALA A 85 -13.66 -3.26 -2.60
CA ALA A 85 -14.30 -2.82 -1.36
C ALA A 85 -15.76 -2.31 -1.55
N GLY A 86 -16.11 -1.82 -2.74
CA GLY A 86 -17.48 -1.39 -3.06
C GLY A 86 -18.51 -2.53 -3.28
N MET A 87 -18.11 -3.80 -3.28
CA MET A 87 -19.03 -4.94 -3.40
C MET A 87 -19.66 -5.27 -2.05
N LEU A 88 -20.88 -5.83 -2.08
CA LEU A 88 -21.51 -6.38 -0.89
C LEU A 88 -20.59 -7.43 -0.25
N ARG A 89 -20.54 -7.47 1.09
CA ARG A 89 -19.71 -8.44 1.82
C ARG A 89 -20.05 -9.89 1.42
N GLN A 90 -21.32 -10.18 1.22
CA GLN A 90 -21.79 -11.50 0.76
C GLN A 90 -21.18 -11.87 -0.60
N ASP A 91 -21.16 -10.94 -1.56
CA ASP A 91 -20.56 -11.18 -2.89
C ASP A 91 -19.05 -11.37 -2.80
N ARG A 92 -18.36 -10.59 -1.96
CA ARG A 92 -16.91 -10.75 -1.73
C ARG A 92 -16.58 -12.14 -1.17
N ASN A 93 -17.33 -12.59 -0.16
CA ASN A 93 -17.14 -13.91 0.42
C ASN A 93 -17.40 -15.04 -0.61
N LEU A 94 -18.39 -14.87 -1.49
CA LEU A 94 -18.65 -15.84 -2.57
C LEU A 94 -17.48 -15.90 -3.56
N VAL A 95 -16.95 -14.75 -3.97
CA VAL A 95 -15.81 -14.67 -4.89
C VAL A 95 -14.56 -15.29 -4.27
N GLU A 96 -14.26 -14.98 -3.01
CA GLU A 96 -13.12 -15.54 -2.27
C GLU A 96 -13.23 -17.07 -2.18
N LYS A 97 -14.41 -17.57 -1.79
CA LYS A 97 -14.69 -19.01 -1.72
C LYS A 97 -14.49 -19.68 -3.08
N TYR A 98 -15.14 -19.19 -4.12
CA TYR A 98 -15.12 -19.85 -5.43
C TYR A 98 -13.80 -19.67 -6.19
N PHE A 99 -13.00 -18.65 -5.84
CA PHE A 99 -11.61 -18.60 -6.26
C PHE A 99 -10.78 -19.68 -5.56
N SER A 100 -10.91 -19.86 -4.24
CA SER A 100 -10.18 -20.91 -3.53
C SER A 100 -10.56 -22.34 -3.97
N GLU A 101 -11.82 -22.54 -4.42
CA GLU A 101 -12.32 -23.81 -4.97
C GLU A 101 -11.95 -24.03 -6.45
N GLY A 102 -11.25 -23.08 -7.09
CA GLY A 102 -10.79 -23.22 -8.47
C GLY A 102 -11.84 -22.91 -9.56
N TYR A 103 -13.03 -22.44 -9.17
CA TYR A 103 -14.12 -22.11 -10.11
C TYR A 103 -13.91 -20.78 -10.84
N ILE A 104 -13.04 -19.92 -10.31
CA ILE A 104 -12.62 -18.67 -10.95
C ILE A 104 -11.16 -18.83 -11.37
N LYS A 105 -10.86 -18.78 -12.67
CA LYS A 105 -9.50 -18.88 -13.21
C LYS A 105 -8.79 -17.54 -13.23
N CYS A 106 -9.52 -16.44 -13.43
CA CYS A 106 -8.95 -15.11 -13.39
C CYS A 106 -9.80 -14.18 -12.51
N LEU A 107 -9.19 -13.64 -11.46
CA LEU A 107 -9.81 -12.71 -10.52
C LEU A 107 -9.25 -11.31 -10.71
N ILE A 108 -10.10 -10.35 -11.05
CA ILE A 108 -9.71 -8.95 -11.18
C ILE A 108 -10.05 -8.20 -9.89
N CYS A 109 -9.06 -7.64 -9.21
CA CYS A 109 -9.22 -7.04 -7.89
C CYS A 109 -8.53 -5.68 -7.73
N THR A 110 -8.95 -4.93 -6.71
CA THR A 110 -8.22 -3.73 -6.27
C THR A 110 -7.16 -4.07 -5.23
N ALA A 111 -6.13 -3.22 -5.09
CA ALA A 111 -5.02 -3.40 -4.14
C ALA A 111 -5.43 -3.72 -2.69
N THR A 112 -6.63 -3.29 -2.26
CA THR A 112 -7.19 -3.62 -0.94
C THR A 112 -7.28 -5.13 -0.65
N LEU A 113 -7.37 -5.98 -1.67
CA LEU A 113 -7.39 -7.44 -1.48
C LEU A 113 -6.06 -7.95 -0.92
N ALA A 114 -4.93 -7.38 -1.36
CA ALA A 114 -3.60 -7.79 -0.92
C ALA A 114 -3.37 -7.56 0.58
N TRP A 115 -4.05 -6.58 1.17
CA TRP A 115 -3.94 -6.26 2.60
C TRP A 115 -4.92 -7.01 3.50
N GLY A 116 -6.11 -7.37 2.99
CA GLY A 116 -7.24 -7.77 3.83
C GLY A 116 -7.63 -9.24 3.82
N VAL A 117 -7.10 -10.05 2.89
CA VAL A 117 -7.54 -11.44 2.69
C VAL A 117 -6.36 -12.35 2.40
N ASN A 118 -6.33 -13.54 3.01
CA ASN A 118 -5.35 -14.57 2.68
C ASN A 118 -5.82 -15.45 1.51
N LEU A 119 -5.73 -14.90 0.29
CA LEU A 119 -6.10 -15.60 -0.94
C LEU A 119 -4.90 -15.63 -1.89
N PRO A 120 -4.13 -16.73 -1.95
CA PRO A 120 -3.01 -16.86 -2.87
C PRO A 120 -3.47 -17.31 -4.27
N ALA A 121 -2.67 -17.00 -5.29
CA ALA A 121 -2.83 -17.46 -6.66
C ALA A 121 -1.47 -17.87 -7.22
N HIS A 122 -1.43 -18.72 -8.25
CA HIS A 122 -0.15 -19.08 -8.88
C HIS A 122 0.53 -17.82 -9.45
N ALA A 123 -0.25 -17.00 -10.16
CA ALA A 123 0.23 -15.79 -10.80
C ALA A 123 -0.53 -14.53 -10.34
N VAL A 124 0.20 -13.43 -10.26
CA VAL A 124 -0.35 -12.08 -10.04
C VAL A 124 0.15 -11.12 -11.11
N ILE A 125 -0.74 -10.25 -11.56
CA ILE A 125 -0.47 -9.25 -12.60
C ILE A 125 -0.91 -7.90 -12.07
N ILE A 126 0.00 -6.94 -12.00
CA ILE A 126 -0.30 -5.54 -11.71
C ILE A 126 -0.53 -4.84 -13.04
N LYS A 127 -1.77 -4.44 -13.32
CA LYS A 127 -2.16 -3.77 -14.56
C LYS A 127 -2.17 -2.25 -14.36
N GLY A 128 -1.16 -1.59 -14.94
CA GLY A 128 -0.93 -0.16 -14.75
C GLY A 128 -0.29 0.12 -13.40
N THR A 129 0.34 1.28 -13.27
CA THR A 129 1.10 1.68 -12.08
C THR A 129 0.78 3.09 -11.62
N ASP A 130 -0.19 3.74 -12.27
CA ASP A 130 -0.69 5.07 -11.92
C ASP A 130 -1.87 4.98 -10.95
N ILE A 131 -1.72 5.60 -9.77
CA ILE A 131 -2.76 5.70 -8.75
C ILE A 131 -3.12 7.17 -8.55
N TYR A 132 -4.40 7.48 -8.45
CA TYR A 132 -4.82 8.85 -8.13
C TYR A 132 -4.69 9.13 -6.63
N ASP A 133 -3.80 10.06 -6.25
CA ASP A 133 -3.69 10.55 -4.87
C ASP A 133 -4.62 11.76 -4.67
N ALA A 134 -5.72 11.54 -3.95
CA ALA A 134 -6.71 12.59 -3.68
C ALA A 134 -6.16 13.73 -2.81
N LYS A 135 -5.12 13.50 -1.99
CA LYS A 135 -4.50 14.56 -1.16
C LYS A 135 -3.61 15.46 -2.00
N LYS A 136 -2.90 14.89 -2.97
CA LYS A 136 -2.03 15.64 -3.89
C LYS A 136 -2.77 16.15 -5.14
N GLY A 137 -3.96 15.62 -5.41
CA GLY A 137 -4.76 15.97 -6.59
C GLY A 137 -4.14 15.51 -7.92
N MET A 138 -3.21 14.55 -7.89
CA MET A 138 -2.46 14.10 -9.05
C MET A 138 -2.27 12.58 -9.06
N PHE A 139 -1.89 12.03 -10.21
CA PHE A 139 -1.47 10.64 -10.30
C PHE A 139 -0.07 10.49 -9.71
N VAL A 140 0.10 9.44 -8.92
CA VAL A 140 1.34 9.02 -8.28
C VAL A 140 1.62 7.57 -8.65
N ASP A 141 2.89 7.21 -8.55
CA ASP A 141 3.35 5.85 -8.80
C ASP A 141 2.90 4.90 -7.68
N LEU A 142 2.55 3.67 -8.05
CA LEU A 142 2.29 2.59 -7.11
C LEU A 142 3.52 2.34 -6.22
N GLY A 143 3.33 2.37 -4.91
CA GLY A 143 4.41 2.24 -3.93
C GLY A 143 4.96 0.81 -3.84
N ILE A 144 6.22 0.69 -3.42
CA ILE A 144 6.89 -0.62 -3.27
C ILE A 144 6.18 -1.55 -2.28
N LEU A 145 5.59 -1.01 -1.21
CA LEU A 145 4.86 -1.81 -0.23
C LEU A 145 3.64 -2.49 -0.87
N ASP A 146 2.87 -1.76 -1.69
CA ASP A 146 1.72 -2.34 -2.38
C ASP A 146 2.16 -3.40 -3.38
N ILE A 147 3.26 -3.16 -4.12
CA ILE A 147 3.84 -4.15 -5.03
C ILE A 147 4.25 -5.42 -4.27
N GLN A 148 4.97 -5.28 -3.15
CA GLN A 148 5.40 -6.41 -2.33
C GLN A 148 4.22 -7.18 -1.74
N GLN A 149 3.17 -6.48 -1.28
CA GLN A 149 1.96 -7.12 -0.77
C GLN A 149 1.20 -7.88 -1.87
N ILE A 150 1.12 -7.31 -3.06
CA ILE A 150 0.52 -7.97 -4.23
C ILE A 150 1.34 -9.19 -4.65
N PHE A 151 2.66 -9.05 -4.74
CA PHE A 151 3.57 -10.14 -5.11
C PHE A 151 3.61 -11.24 -4.05
N GLY A 152 3.39 -10.91 -2.77
CA GLY A 152 3.20 -11.88 -1.70
C GLY A 152 1.95 -12.76 -1.86
N ARG A 153 1.07 -12.48 -2.82
CA ARG A 153 -0.06 -13.35 -3.21
C ARG A 153 0.28 -14.31 -4.34
N ALA A 154 1.45 -14.18 -4.98
CA ALA A 154 1.91 -15.08 -6.02
C ALA A 154 2.57 -16.33 -5.41
N GLY A 155 2.23 -17.49 -5.96
CA GLY A 155 2.64 -18.79 -5.47
C GLY A 155 1.80 -19.25 -4.28
N ARG A 156 1.20 -20.44 -4.39
CA ARG A 156 0.48 -21.10 -3.30
C ARG A 156 1.44 -22.00 -2.53
N PRO A 157 1.72 -21.70 -1.24
CA PRO A 157 2.55 -22.58 -0.42
C PRO A 157 2.01 -24.01 -0.47
N GLN A 158 2.88 -24.99 -0.64
CA GLN A 158 2.57 -26.44 -0.74
C GLN A 158 1.96 -26.92 -2.07
N PHE A 159 1.48 -26.03 -2.95
CA PHE A 159 0.90 -26.42 -4.24
C PHE A 159 1.80 -26.06 -5.42
N ASP A 160 2.49 -24.92 -5.35
CA ASP A 160 3.29 -24.37 -6.44
C ASP A 160 4.77 -24.39 -6.07
N GLU A 161 5.66 -24.76 -7.01
CA GLU A 161 7.12 -24.70 -6.81
C GLU A 161 7.65 -23.27 -6.86
N TYR A 162 7.01 -22.41 -7.64
CA TYR A 162 7.31 -20.99 -7.77
C TYR A 162 6.02 -20.21 -8.03
N GLY A 163 6.05 -18.90 -7.80
CA GLY A 163 4.96 -17.98 -8.12
C GLY A 163 5.37 -17.03 -9.25
N HIS A 164 4.41 -16.58 -10.05
CA HIS A 164 4.66 -15.63 -11.13
C HIS A 164 4.13 -14.23 -10.80
N GLY A 165 5.00 -13.22 -10.82
CA GLY A 165 4.62 -11.81 -10.64
C GLY A 165 4.91 -10.98 -11.88
N THR A 166 3.89 -10.34 -12.44
CA THR A 166 4.05 -9.45 -13.62
C THR A 166 3.65 -8.02 -13.27
N ILE A 167 4.44 -7.03 -13.70
CA ILE A 167 4.06 -5.61 -13.68
C ILE A 167 3.91 -5.10 -15.11
N ILE A 168 2.75 -4.52 -15.42
CA ILE A 168 2.50 -3.84 -16.69
C ILE A 168 2.54 -2.34 -16.42
N THR A 169 3.61 -1.68 -16.85
CA THR A 169 3.86 -0.25 -16.65
C THR A 169 4.27 0.41 -17.97
N THR A 170 4.33 1.74 -17.99
CA THR A 170 4.93 2.50 -19.09
C THR A 170 6.46 2.36 -19.10
N TYR A 171 7.07 2.51 -20.27
CA TYR A 171 8.50 2.27 -20.48
C TYR A 171 9.39 3.19 -19.63
N ASP A 172 8.99 4.44 -19.46
CA ASP A 172 9.68 5.45 -18.65
C ASP A 172 9.81 5.07 -17.16
N LYS A 173 8.89 4.23 -16.65
CA LYS A 173 8.88 3.78 -15.24
C LYS A 173 9.50 2.40 -15.04
N LEU A 174 9.90 1.71 -16.10
CA LEU A 174 10.45 0.35 -16.02
C LEU A 174 11.70 0.31 -15.13
N SER A 175 12.64 1.23 -15.35
CA SER A 175 13.88 1.32 -14.56
C SER A 175 13.60 1.59 -13.08
N HIS A 176 12.61 2.45 -12.79
CA HIS A 176 12.16 2.73 -11.44
C HIS A 176 11.67 1.47 -10.73
N TYR A 177 10.74 0.72 -11.32
CA TYR A 177 10.20 -0.51 -10.71
C TYR A 177 11.22 -1.64 -10.62
N LEU A 178 12.10 -1.79 -11.62
CA LEU A 178 13.21 -2.74 -11.54
C LEU A 178 14.15 -2.40 -10.39
N SER A 179 14.51 -1.13 -10.22
CA SER A 179 15.35 -0.69 -9.10
C SER A 179 14.68 -0.96 -7.76
N LEU A 180 13.38 -0.68 -7.62
CA LEU A 180 12.63 -0.93 -6.38
C LEU A 180 12.57 -2.42 -6.00
N LEU A 181 12.54 -3.32 -6.98
CA LEU A 181 12.47 -4.77 -6.74
C LEU A 181 13.83 -5.43 -6.55
N THR A 182 14.86 -4.94 -7.22
CA THR A 182 16.20 -5.57 -7.25
C THR A 182 17.18 -4.93 -6.27
N GLN A 183 17.04 -3.64 -5.99
CA GLN A 183 17.91 -2.93 -5.08
C GLN A 183 17.33 -3.01 -3.68
N GLN A 184 18.15 -3.43 -2.72
CA GLN A 184 17.88 -3.21 -1.31
C GLN A 184 18.11 -1.71 -1.03
N ASN A 185 17.12 -0.88 -1.40
CA ASN A 185 17.16 0.51 -1.02
C ASN A 185 17.13 0.57 0.51
N PRO A 186 18.12 1.21 1.16
CA PRO A 186 18.09 1.37 2.60
C PRO A 186 16.81 2.11 2.97
N ILE A 187 16.07 1.58 3.95
CA ILE A 187 14.90 2.25 4.49
C ILE A 187 15.40 3.52 5.20
N GLU A 188 14.95 4.68 4.73
CA GLU A 188 15.27 5.98 5.33
C GLU A 188 14.08 6.54 6.09
N SER A 189 14.37 7.32 7.14
CA SER A 189 13.35 7.94 7.97
C SER A 189 12.71 9.13 7.25
N GLN A 190 11.38 9.19 7.25
CA GLN A 190 10.60 10.36 6.82
C GLN A 190 10.16 11.24 7.99
N PHE A 191 10.69 11.00 9.20
CA PHE A 191 10.24 11.64 10.44
C PHE A 191 10.46 13.16 10.45
N GLU A 192 11.42 13.69 9.69
CA GLU A 192 11.69 15.13 9.61
C GLU A 192 10.45 15.93 9.17
N VAL A 193 9.65 15.39 8.24
CA VAL A 193 8.42 16.02 7.75
C VAL A 193 7.40 16.19 8.88
N GLY A 194 7.29 15.20 9.76
CA GLY A 194 6.37 15.18 10.89
C GLY A 194 6.97 15.67 12.21
N LEU A 195 8.24 16.08 12.26
CA LEU A 195 8.95 16.35 13.51
C LEU A 195 8.24 17.40 14.37
N THR A 196 7.72 18.45 13.72
CA THR A 196 7.07 19.58 14.42
C THR A 196 5.77 19.13 15.09
N ASP A 197 4.95 18.35 14.40
CA ASP A 197 3.68 17.86 14.94
C ASP A 197 3.89 16.81 16.03
N ASN A 198 4.83 15.89 15.84
CA ASN A 198 5.16 14.88 16.84
C ASN A 198 5.76 15.50 18.11
N LEU A 199 6.64 16.50 17.97
CA LEU A 199 7.17 17.23 19.13
C LEU A 199 6.06 17.92 19.91
N ASN A 200 5.10 18.54 19.21
CA ASN A 200 3.94 19.15 19.86
C ASN A 200 3.10 18.13 20.63
N ALA A 201 2.92 16.92 20.09
CA ALA A 201 2.18 15.86 20.78
C ALA A 201 2.85 15.46 22.10
N GLU A 202 4.17 15.27 22.11
CA GLU A 202 4.92 14.95 23.34
C GLU A 202 4.87 16.10 24.37
N ILE A 203 4.95 17.35 23.92
CA ILE A 203 4.79 18.51 24.81
C ILE A 203 3.37 18.54 25.42
N CYS A 204 2.35 18.21 24.63
CA CYS A 204 0.96 18.13 25.10
C CYS A 204 0.71 16.96 26.06
N LEU A 205 1.41 15.84 25.88
CA LEU A 205 1.38 14.71 26.81
C LEU A 205 2.16 14.97 28.10
N GLY A 206 2.99 16.02 28.13
CA GLY A 206 3.86 16.35 29.25
C GLY A 206 5.09 15.45 29.39
N THR A 207 5.36 14.61 28.39
CA THR A 207 6.56 13.76 28.32
C THR A 207 7.81 14.58 27.96
N VAL A 208 7.62 15.72 27.28
CA VAL A 208 8.68 16.67 26.93
C VAL A 208 8.31 18.07 27.40
N THR A 209 9.08 18.61 28.34
CA THR A 209 8.85 19.94 28.96
C THR A 209 9.96 20.93 28.66
N ASN A 210 11.12 20.46 28.20
CA ASN A 210 12.29 21.28 27.92
C ASN A 210 13.11 20.74 26.75
N LEU A 211 14.09 21.52 26.32
CA LEU A 211 14.90 21.21 25.15
C LEU A 211 15.77 19.96 25.33
N GLU A 212 16.27 19.69 26.55
CA GLU A 212 17.07 18.50 26.82
C GLU A 212 16.22 17.23 26.68
N GLU A 213 15.01 17.25 27.24
CA GLU A 213 14.03 16.17 27.06
C GLU A 213 13.64 15.98 25.60
N ALA A 214 13.51 17.06 24.82
CA ALA A 214 13.23 16.95 23.38
C ALA A 214 14.40 16.32 22.61
N VAL A 215 15.64 16.68 22.94
CA VAL A 215 16.84 16.10 22.33
C VAL A 215 16.97 14.62 22.69
N GLN A 216 16.69 14.28 23.97
CA GLN A 216 16.64 12.90 24.45
C GLN A 216 15.55 12.10 23.76
N TRP A 217 14.34 12.64 23.63
CA TRP A 217 13.24 12.04 22.89
C TRP A 217 13.63 11.72 21.44
N LEU A 218 14.26 12.67 20.75
CA LEU A 218 14.70 12.48 19.38
C LEU A 218 15.73 11.34 19.24
N SER A 219 16.47 11.02 20.30
CA SER A 219 17.42 9.89 20.33
C SER A 219 16.76 8.51 20.20
N TYR A 220 15.49 8.39 20.60
CA TYR A 220 14.74 7.13 20.51
C TYR A 220 14.11 6.92 19.13
N THR A 221 14.25 7.87 18.22
CA THR A 221 13.63 7.81 16.90
C THR A 221 14.49 7.03 15.90
N TYR A 222 13.83 6.41 14.92
CA TYR A 222 14.52 5.81 13.77
C TYR A 222 15.34 6.84 12.99
N MET A 223 14.90 8.10 12.95
CA MET A 223 15.63 9.20 12.31
C MET A 223 17.03 9.37 12.90
N PHE A 224 17.17 9.33 14.22
CA PHE A 224 18.47 9.46 14.87
C PHE A 224 19.44 8.33 14.48
N VAL A 225 18.95 7.09 14.47
CA VAL A 225 19.75 5.94 14.04
C VAL A 225 20.20 6.12 12.58
N ARG A 226 19.29 6.53 11.69
CA ARG A 226 19.61 6.75 10.28
C ARG A 226 20.54 7.93 10.02
N MET A 227 20.39 9.05 10.73
CA MET A 227 21.30 10.20 10.63
C MET A 227 22.76 9.83 10.96
N ARG A 228 22.97 8.86 11.86
CA ARG A 228 24.33 8.37 12.18
C ARG A 228 24.86 7.39 11.15
N TYR A 229 23.99 6.56 10.58
CA TYR A 229 24.38 5.52 9.62
C TYR A 229 24.57 6.06 8.20
N ASN A 230 23.75 7.03 7.78
CA ASN A 230 23.79 7.65 6.46
C ASN A 230 23.62 9.18 6.56
N PRO A 231 24.61 9.90 7.12
CA PRO A 231 24.48 11.32 7.47
C PRO A 231 24.21 12.24 6.27
N LEU A 232 24.76 11.90 5.09
CA LEU A 232 24.63 12.74 3.89
C LEU A 232 23.18 12.90 3.42
N VAL A 233 22.34 11.87 3.57
CA VAL A 233 20.91 11.92 3.22
C VAL A 233 20.16 12.96 4.05
N TYR A 234 20.60 13.20 5.27
CA TYR A 234 20.01 14.17 6.21
C TYR A 234 20.75 15.51 6.19
N GLY A 235 21.58 15.77 5.17
CA GLY A 235 22.34 17.02 5.04
C GLY A 235 23.46 17.18 6.07
N ILE A 236 23.91 16.08 6.69
CA ILE A 236 25.01 16.07 7.66
C ILE A 236 26.28 15.61 6.96
N THR A 237 27.32 16.43 7.01
CA THR A 237 28.64 16.06 6.47
C THR A 237 29.39 15.11 7.40
N TYR A 238 30.27 14.27 6.84
CA TYR A 238 31.12 13.39 7.66
C TYR A 238 32.00 14.15 8.66
N GLY A 239 32.43 15.38 8.32
CA GLY A 239 33.16 16.24 9.25
C GLY A 239 32.31 16.67 10.45
N GLN A 240 31.03 16.98 10.24
CA GLN A 240 30.10 17.29 11.34
C GLN A 240 29.85 16.06 12.22
N LEU A 241 29.68 14.88 11.63
CA LEU A 241 29.51 13.64 12.40
C LEU A 241 30.77 13.28 13.19
N SER A 242 31.97 13.53 12.65
CA SER A 242 33.23 13.31 13.38
C SER A 242 33.38 14.23 14.59
N ASN A 243 32.88 15.46 14.49
CA ASN A 243 32.96 16.45 15.57
C ASN A 243 31.82 16.31 16.59
N ASP A 244 30.67 15.77 16.18
CA ASP A 244 29.50 15.49 17.01
C ASP A 244 28.97 14.06 16.76
N PRO A 245 29.63 13.02 17.32
CA PRO A 245 29.29 11.62 17.02
C PRO A 245 27.87 11.20 17.44
N ASN A 246 27.29 11.91 18.41
CA ASN A 246 25.94 11.69 18.92
C ASN A 246 24.94 12.71 18.35
N LEU A 247 25.35 13.54 17.41
CA LEU A 247 24.51 14.55 16.74
C LEU A 247 23.70 15.39 17.74
N GLU A 248 24.25 15.66 18.92
CA GLU A 248 23.53 16.36 19.99
C GLU A 248 23.27 17.81 19.58
N GLY A 249 24.28 18.50 19.05
CA GLY A 249 24.13 19.86 18.55
C GLY A 249 23.18 19.93 17.36
N HIS A 250 23.21 18.93 16.48
CA HIS A 250 22.29 18.84 15.35
C HIS A 250 20.84 18.62 15.81
N ARG A 251 20.60 17.65 16.70
CA ARG A 251 19.28 17.38 17.29
C ARG A 251 18.73 18.59 18.04
N ARG A 252 19.57 19.26 18.84
CA ARG A 252 19.21 20.50 19.54
C ARG A 252 18.74 21.58 18.56
N LYS A 253 19.44 21.75 17.44
CA LYS A 253 19.07 22.70 16.39
C LYS A 253 17.72 22.37 15.75
N LEU A 254 17.46 21.09 15.48
CA LEU A 254 16.17 20.62 14.97
C LEU A 254 15.02 20.90 15.96
N CYS A 255 15.20 20.56 17.24
CA CYS A 255 14.21 20.80 18.29
C CYS A 255 13.93 22.30 18.50
N ILE A 256 14.96 23.15 18.47
CA ILE A 256 14.80 24.62 18.53
C ILE A 256 13.98 25.12 17.33
N GLN A 257 14.31 24.68 16.12
CA GLN A 257 13.58 25.09 14.90
C GLN A 257 12.12 24.66 14.95
N ALA A 258 11.83 23.43 15.40
CA ALA A 258 10.47 22.93 15.59
C ALA A 258 9.74 23.73 16.68
N GLY A 259 10.38 23.97 17.83
CA GLY A 259 9.83 24.79 18.92
C GLY A 259 9.46 26.21 18.48
N LYS A 260 10.34 26.88 17.72
CA LYS A 260 10.05 28.21 17.13
C LYS A 260 8.85 28.18 16.18
N LYS A 261 8.74 27.13 15.35
CA LYS A 261 7.57 26.95 14.45
C LYS A 261 6.28 26.80 15.25
N LEU A 262 6.30 26.00 16.32
CA LEU A 262 5.14 25.77 17.18
C LEU A 262 4.71 27.00 17.98
N ASP A 263 5.67 27.77 18.51
CA ASP A 263 5.36 29.03 19.21
C ASP A 263 4.82 30.08 18.23
N LYS A 264 5.40 30.18 17.02
CA LYS A 264 4.86 31.04 15.95
C LYS A 264 3.43 30.63 15.56
N ALA A 265 3.14 29.34 15.50
CA ALA A 265 1.80 28.81 15.27
C ALA A 265 0.86 28.91 16.49
N GLN A 266 1.35 29.46 17.63
CA GLN A 266 0.61 29.63 18.88
C GLN A 266 0.11 28.30 19.49
N MET A 267 0.76 27.18 19.19
CA MET A 267 0.43 25.86 19.73
C MET A 267 1.06 25.63 21.11
N ILE A 268 2.29 26.11 21.30
CA ILE A 268 3.01 26.12 22.57
C ILE A 268 3.52 27.54 22.88
N ARG A 269 4.15 27.71 24.05
CA ARG A 269 5.09 28.79 24.35
C ARG A 269 6.48 28.19 24.41
N PHE A 270 7.42 28.72 23.64
CA PHE A 270 8.83 28.32 23.69
C PHE A 270 9.68 29.47 24.22
N ASP A 271 10.29 29.29 25.40
CA ASP A 271 11.25 30.23 25.97
C ASP A 271 12.66 29.78 25.57
N GLU A 272 13.27 30.47 24.60
CA GLU A 272 14.63 30.15 24.13
C GLU A 272 15.70 30.40 25.20
N GLY A 273 15.50 31.38 26.07
CA GLY A 273 16.47 31.73 27.11
C GLY A 273 16.50 30.70 28.24
N ARG A 274 15.34 30.12 28.57
CA ARG A 274 15.20 29.05 29.57
C ARG A 274 15.21 27.64 28.96
N ALA A 275 15.15 27.53 27.64
CA ALA A 275 15.04 26.29 26.89
C ALA A 275 13.84 25.42 27.33
N THR A 276 12.71 26.04 27.67
CA THR A 276 11.50 25.37 28.16
C THR A 276 10.32 25.48 27.20
N PHE A 277 9.50 24.44 27.17
CA PHE A 277 8.22 24.39 26.46
C PHE A 277 7.08 24.47 27.46
N MET A 278 6.09 25.31 27.20
CA MET A 278 4.88 25.43 28.02
C MET A 278 3.65 25.29 27.13
N LEU A 279 2.64 24.59 27.62
CA LEU A 279 1.38 24.46 26.91
C LEU A 279 0.62 25.77 26.91
N ARG A 280 -0.01 26.07 25.78
CA ARG A 280 -1.10 27.05 25.73
C ARG A 280 -2.42 26.30 25.77
N THR A 281 -3.40 26.87 26.45
CA THR A 281 -4.79 26.38 26.52
C THR A 281 -5.46 26.17 25.14
N SER A 282 -4.90 26.74 24.05
CA SER A 282 -5.31 26.48 22.66
C SER A 282 -4.72 25.20 22.05
N GLY A 283 -3.54 24.75 22.51
CA GLY A 283 -2.84 23.55 22.01
C GLY A 283 -3.49 22.23 22.46
N GLU A 284 -4.07 22.22 23.67
CA GLU A 284 -4.82 21.08 24.21
C GLU A 284 -5.94 20.64 23.25
N ARG A 285 -6.74 21.59 22.72
CA ARG A 285 -7.88 21.28 21.83
C ARG A 285 -7.45 20.67 20.50
N LEU A 286 -6.28 21.03 19.96
CA LEU A 286 -5.80 20.52 18.68
C LEU A 286 -5.22 19.10 18.82
N VAL A 287 -4.46 18.81 19.87
CA VAL A 287 -3.90 17.46 20.06
C VAL A 287 -4.96 16.45 20.47
N THR A 288 -5.96 16.83 21.29
CA THR A 288 -7.11 15.94 21.56
C THR A 288 -7.92 15.63 20.29
N THR A 289 -7.91 16.52 19.29
CA THR A 289 -8.57 16.28 18.01
C THR A 289 -7.73 15.33 17.13
N ILE A 290 -6.39 15.47 17.12
CA ILE A 290 -5.49 14.60 16.34
C ILE A 290 -5.38 13.20 16.96
N SER A 291 -5.29 13.08 18.29
CA SER A 291 -5.25 11.78 18.99
C SER A 291 -6.54 10.98 18.80
N ASN A 292 -7.67 11.66 18.62
CA ASN A 292 -8.97 11.03 18.32
C ASN A 292 -9.16 10.70 16.83
N MET A 293 -8.28 11.20 15.92
CA MET A 293 -8.34 10.93 14.48
C MET A 293 -7.36 9.86 13.98
N THR A 294 -6.37 9.47 14.80
CA THR A 294 -5.51 8.30 14.53
C THR A 294 -5.81 7.18 15.52
N PRO A 295 -6.76 6.27 15.24
CA PRO A 295 -6.77 4.99 15.90
C PRO A 295 -5.56 4.20 15.38
N TRP A 296 -4.51 4.09 16.19
CA TRP A 296 -3.57 2.99 16.05
C TRP A 296 -4.30 1.70 16.44
N ARG A 297 -4.89 1.04 15.43
CA ARG A 297 -5.26 -0.38 15.42
C ARG A 297 -5.03 -0.94 14.03
#